data_AF-M8C663-F1
#
_entry.id   AF-M8C663-F1
#
_cell.length_a   1.000
_cell.length_b   1.000
_cell.length_c   1.000
_cell.angle_alpha   90.00
_cell.angle_beta   90.00
_cell.angle_gamma   90.00
#
_symmetry.space_group_name_H-M   'P 1'
#
loop_
_entity.id
_entity.type
_entity.pdbx_description
1 polymer ?
#
loop_
_entity_poly.entity_id
_entity_poly.type
_entity_poly.pdbx_seq_one_letter_code
_entity_poly.pdbx_strand_id
1 'polypeptide(L)'
;MAAGYCFRDHFIGFMGTEATREAPAANAASRPPVPADPSTRRVGGRFWVLAASDDEEDDDGDPAGRSPADYSPTPSDVICEAFNPRYSEEEMATLVDDIVPGDDLARIGLRTEDRVEVVRRIIHRRTAATAIRPWKGPLPKVATLVNDIVPGDDPARIGLRTEDRVEVVRRIIHRRTAATAIQPWKGPLPKAPGSYGLPFVSAIRDRLDFYYFQGEAKYFESRVEKHGSTVLRINVPPGPFMARDPRVVAVLDAKSFPVLFDVDKVEKKNLFTGTYMPSTSLTGGFRVCSYLDPSEPTHTKVKQLLFSLLASRKDAVIPAFRSHFSSLLATVESQLVLGGKSNFNMLNDFTSFEFIADAYFGVLPSASDLGTTGPTKAAKWLIFQLHPLVTFGLPLILEEPLLHTVLLPPIFVSGDYKALYKYFYAAATKALDMAESLGLNRDEACHNLLFATVFNSYGGLKVMLPGILGRIAEAGEKFHQRLAAEALEKMELTKSAVWEALRLDPPGKGSKLLQYVYWSNGRETESPSVDNKQCPGKNLVVLVGRLLVVEMFLRYDTFAADVGVDLLGPKVEFTGVTKATSGPGAV
;
A
#
# COMPACT_ATOMS: atom_id res chain seq x y z
N MET A 1 -0.01 -11.86 1.74
CA MET A 1 -1.42 -11.81 2.21
C MET A 1 -1.53 -10.66 3.21
N ALA A 2 -2.68 -10.39 3.84
CA ALA A 2 -3.06 -9.05 4.36
C ALA A 2 -2.10 -8.26 5.29
N ALA A 3 -1.00 -8.82 5.80
CA ALA A 3 0.07 -8.05 6.46
C ALA A 3 1.34 -7.96 5.61
N GLY A 4 1.28 -7.26 4.47
CA GLY A 4 2.48 -6.54 4.02
C GLY A 4 2.57 -5.30 4.90
N TYR A 5 3.36 -5.37 5.97
CA TYR A 5 3.34 -4.44 7.10
C TYR A 5 3.24 -2.96 6.70
N CYS A 6 2.17 -2.31 7.16
CA CYS A 6 2.08 -0.85 7.17
C CYS A 6 2.74 -0.32 8.45
N PHE A 7 4.04 -0.58 8.61
CA PHE A 7 4.81 0.04 9.69
C PHE A 7 5.13 1.47 9.28
N ARG A 8 4.41 2.43 9.86
CA ARG A 8 4.56 3.87 9.60
C ARG A 8 4.46 4.20 8.10
N ASP A 9 3.23 4.09 7.61
CA ASP A 9 2.63 5.15 6.84
C ASP A 9 3.05 5.46 5.38
N HIS A 10 3.97 4.79 4.64
CA HIS A 10 4.17 5.09 3.18
C HIS A 10 4.67 3.88 2.31
N PHE A 11 5.59 3.97 1.32
CA PHE A 11 5.90 2.82 0.39
C PHE A 11 7.36 2.68 -0.14
N ILE A 12 8.03 1.55 0.14
CA ILE A 12 9.43 1.25 -0.23
C ILE A 12 9.61 -0.18 -0.74
N GLY A 13 10.34 -0.37 -1.85
CA GLY A 13 10.50 -1.68 -2.47
C GLY A 13 11.96 -2.15 -2.49
N PHE A 14 12.20 -3.47 -2.60
CA PHE A 14 13.56 -4.01 -2.75
C PHE A 14 13.65 -5.19 -3.72
N MET A 15 14.76 -5.32 -4.42
CA MET A 15 15.19 -6.55 -5.09
C MET A 15 16.47 -7.10 -4.44
N GLY A 16 16.50 -8.39 -4.11
CA GLY A 16 17.63 -9.09 -3.52
C GLY A 16 18.56 -9.66 -4.58
N THR A 17 19.87 -9.50 -4.41
CA THR A 17 20.88 -10.01 -5.36
C THR A 17 21.20 -11.47 -5.11
N GLU A 18 21.08 -12.35 -6.11
CA GLU A 18 21.68 -13.69 -6.03
C GLU A 18 23.21 -13.60 -5.97
N ALA A 19 23.80 -14.22 -4.96
CA ALA A 19 25.23 -14.47 -4.91
C ALA A 19 25.55 -15.83 -5.55
N THR A 20 26.13 -15.81 -6.74
CA THR A 20 26.72 -17.02 -7.35
C THR A 20 27.91 -17.50 -6.54
N ARG A 21 27.90 -18.74 -6.03
CA ARG A 21 29.13 -19.48 -5.72
C ARG A 21 28.95 -21.00 -5.68
N GLU A 22 30.07 -21.69 -5.85
CA GLU A 22 30.18 -23.10 -6.21
C GLU A 22 29.69 -24.07 -5.13
N ALA A 23 29.16 -25.21 -5.56
CA ALA A 23 28.70 -26.28 -4.68
C ALA A 23 29.83 -27.29 -4.38
N PRO A 24 29.99 -27.76 -3.13
CA PRO A 24 30.81 -28.93 -2.84
C PRO A 24 30.08 -30.21 -3.29
N ALA A 25 30.83 -31.17 -3.83
CA ALA A 25 30.26 -32.37 -4.46
C ALA A 25 29.73 -33.41 -3.45
N ALA A 26 28.57 -33.99 -3.75
CA ALA A 26 28.10 -35.25 -3.19
C ALA A 26 27.33 -36.05 -4.26
N ASN A 27 27.62 -37.34 -4.40
CA ASN A 27 27.11 -38.19 -5.47
C ASN A 27 25.67 -38.67 -5.24
N ALA A 28 24.81 -38.50 -6.25
CA ALA A 28 23.69 -39.40 -6.54
C ALA A 28 23.32 -39.28 -8.04
N ALA A 29 23.24 -40.40 -8.75
CA ALA A 29 23.07 -40.39 -10.21
C ALA A 29 21.59 -40.22 -10.63
N SER A 30 21.30 -39.13 -11.34
CA SER A 30 20.14 -39.01 -12.23
C SER A 30 20.46 -38.04 -13.37
N ARG A 31 19.72 -38.13 -14.49
CA ARG A 31 20.01 -37.42 -15.77
C ARG A 31 20.19 -35.90 -15.59
N PRO A 32 21.12 -35.26 -16.33
CA PRO A 32 21.24 -33.80 -16.32
C PRO A 32 19.99 -33.15 -16.94
N PRO A 33 19.43 -32.08 -16.34
CA PRO A 33 18.43 -31.26 -17.00
C PRO A 33 19.06 -30.41 -18.11
N VAL A 34 18.24 -30.06 -19.11
CA VAL A 34 18.59 -29.12 -20.19
C VAL A 34 18.98 -27.77 -19.57
N PRO A 35 20.04 -27.08 -20.05
CA PRO A 35 20.42 -25.77 -19.51
C PRO A 35 19.28 -24.77 -19.70
N ALA A 36 18.89 -24.10 -18.62
CA ALA A 36 17.89 -23.04 -18.64
C ALA A 36 18.43 -21.81 -19.40
N ASP A 37 17.55 -21.19 -20.20
CA ASP A 37 17.85 -19.95 -20.93
C ASP A 37 18.22 -18.82 -19.93
N PRO A 38 19.39 -18.16 -20.07
CA PRO A 38 19.77 -16.99 -19.29
C PRO A 38 18.74 -15.86 -19.23
N SER A 39 17.79 -15.80 -20.19
CA SER A 39 16.69 -14.82 -20.22
C SER A 39 15.68 -14.96 -19.06
N THR A 40 15.68 -16.09 -18.35
CA THR A 40 14.60 -16.48 -17.40
C THR A 40 14.93 -16.30 -15.90
N ARG A 41 16.03 -15.63 -15.54
CA ARG A 41 16.39 -15.42 -14.12
C ARG A 41 15.46 -14.41 -13.42
N ARG A 42 14.60 -14.92 -12.54
CA ARG A 42 13.80 -14.11 -11.60
C ARG A 42 14.66 -13.63 -10.42
N VAL A 43 14.45 -12.40 -9.96
CA VAL A 43 15.22 -11.78 -8.87
C VAL A 43 14.31 -11.58 -7.65
N GLY A 44 14.67 -12.07 -6.45
CA GLY A 44 13.74 -12.06 -5.31
C GLY A 44 13.31 -10.64 -4.89
N GLY A 45 12.01 -10.35 -4.79
CA GLY A 45 11.50 -8.99 -4.52
C GLY A 45 10.83 -8.80 -3.15
N ARG A 46 11.31 -7.88 -2.31
CA ARG A 46 10.87 -7.60 -0.92
C ARG A 46 10.15 -6.22 -0.80
N PHE A 47 9.47 -5.94 0.32
CA PHE A 47 8.66 -4.72 0.53
C PHE A 47 8.84 -4.13 1.95
N TRP A 48 8.85 -2.79 2.05
CA TRP A 48 8.82 -1.91 3.23
C TRP A 48 8.09 -0.58 2.86
N VAL A 49 8.22 0.52 3.64
CA VAL A 49 7.27 1.65 3.71
C VAL A 49 8.01 2.93 4.26
N LEU A 50 7.93 4.17 3.68
CA LEU A 50 8.07 5.54 4.31
C LEU A 50 8.23 6.80 3.38
N ALA A 51 7.83 8.03 3.82
CA ALA A 51 7.90 9.38 3.15
C ALA A 51 7.31 10.62 3.93
N ALA A 52 8.14 11.46 4.57
CA ALA A 52 7.85 12.85 5.05
C ALA A 52 6.94 13.15 6.28
N SER A 53 7.42 14.09 7.11
CA SER A 53 6.70 14.84 8.16
C SER A 53 6.97 16.34 7.98
N ASP A 54 5.93 17.17 7.98
CA ASP A 54 6.06 18.63 8.01
C ASP A 54 6.13 19.10 9.48
N ASP A 55 7.34 19.11 10.04
CA ASP A 55 7.65 19.78 11.32
C ASP A 55 8.38 21.10 11.02
N GLU A 56 7.65 22.21 10.84
CA GLU A 56 8.20 23.55 11.06
C GLU A 56 7.26 24.36 11.96
N GLU A 57 7.83 24.95 13.01
CA GLU A 57 7.15 25.87 13.93
C GLU A 57 7.03 27.26 13.26
N ASP A 58 5.90 27.95 13.47
CA ASP A 58 5.70 29.32 12.98
C ASP A 58 6.69 30.32 13.61
N ASP A 59 7.48 31.04 12.80
CA ASP A 59 7.86 32.43 13.09
C ASP A 59 8.12 33.27 11.82
N ASP A 60 7.24 34.25 11.60
CA ASP A 60 7.25 35.43 10.71
C ASP A 60 8.17 35.51 9.46
N GLY A 61 7.55 35.54 8.27
CA GLY A 61 8.07 36.31 7.13
C GLY A 61 7.74 35.81 5.70
N ASP A 62 6.56 36.16 5.15
CA ASP A 62 6.28 36.03 3.71
C ASP A 62 7.23 36.92 2.88
N PRO A 63 7.90 36.36 1.87
CA PRO A 63 7.64 36.88 0.53
C PRO A 63 7.55 35.83 -0.59
N ALA A 64 6.38 35.79 -1.22
CA ALA A 64 6.17 35.56 -2.65
C ALA A 64 6.49 34.15 -3.22
N GLY A 65 5.56 33.24 -2.97
CA GLY A 65 4.98 32.31 -3.97
C GLY A 65 5.90 31.67 -5.03
N ARG A 66 6.36 30.44 -4.76
CA ARG A 66 6.82 29.53 -5.82
C ARG A 66 5.64 28.90 -6.58
N SER A 67 5.59 29.17 -7.88
CA SER A 67 4.59 28.66 -8.82
C SER A 67 4.71 27.13 -9.02
N PRO A 68 3.59 26.39 -9.25
CA PRO A 68 3.61 24.94 -9.47
C PRO A 68 4.21 24.57 -10.84
N ALA A 69 5.53 24.36 -10.88
CA ALA A 69 6.29 24.18 -12.12
C ALA A 69 7.28 22.99 -12.09
N ASP A 70 6.81 21.80 -11.69
CA ASP A 70 7.55 20.53 -11.87
C ASP A 70 6.69 19.36 -12.40
N TYR A 71 5.50 19.66 -12.95
CA TYR A 71 4.75 18.68 -13.75
C TYR A 71 5.20 18.74 -15.20
N SER A 72 5.86 17.70 -15.70
CA SER A 72 6.19 17.57 -17.13
C SER A 72 5.03 16.89 -17.87
N PRO A 73 4.23 17.62 -18.67
CA PRO A 73 3.06 17.07 -19.33
C PRO A 73 3.42 16.00 -20.37
N THR A 74 2.64 14.92 -20.43
CA THR A 74 2.72 13.91 -21.50
C THR A 74 2.13 14.46 -22.81
N PRO A 75 2.37 13.83 -23.98
CA PRO A 75 1.68 14.20 -25.22
C PRO A 75 0.14 14.17 -25.09
N SER A 76 -0.39 13.28 -24.23
CA SER A 76 -1.82 13.25 -23.89
C SER A 76 -2.26 14.46 -23.05
N ASP A 77 -1.42 14.97 -22.14
CA ASP A 77 -1.69 16.21 -21.39
C ASP A 77 -1.72 17.41 -22.35
N VAL A 78 -0.73 17.53 -23.23
CA VAL A 78 -0.66 18.61 -24.22
C VAL A 78 -1.88 18.63 -25.14
N ILE A 79 -2.37 17.46 -25.56
CA ILE A 79 -3.62 17.34 -26.34
C ILE A 79 -4.83 17.73 -25.49
N CYS A 80 -4.92 17.28 -24.23
CA CYS A 80 -6.04 17.64 -23.36
C CYS A 80 -6.07 19.13 -22.98
N GLU A 81 -4.91 19.76 -22.77
CA GLU A 81 -4.77 21.20 -22.57
C GLU A 81 -5.07 21.98 -23.84
N ALA A 82 -4.71 21.48 -25.02
CA ALA A 82 -5.08 22.09 -26.29
C ALA A 82 -6.60 21.99 -26.58
N PHE A 83 -7.31 21.05 -25.94
CA PHE A 83 -8.77 21.01 -25.88
C PHE A 83 -9.39 22.05 -24.92
N ASN A 84 -8.63 23.06 -24.51
CA ASN A 84 -9.21 24.31 -24.02
C ASN A 84 -10.18 24.90 -25.10
N PRO A 85 -11.19 25.69 -24.71
CA PRO A 85 -12.42 26.03 -25.44
C PRO A 85 -12.39 26.67 -26.84
N ARG A 86 -11.23 26.81 -27.49
CA ARG A 86 -11.01 27.73 -28.62
C ARG A 86 -10.60 27.06 -29.93
N TYR A 87 -10.46 25.73 -29.98
CA TYR A 87 -10.12 24.98 -31.20
C TYR A 87 -11.17 23.90 -31.50
N SER A 88 -11.36 23.57 -32.77
CA SER A 88 -12.25 22.48 -33.23
C SER A 88 -11.54 21.12 -33.25
N GLU A 89 -12.32 20.03 -33.33
CA GLU A 89 -11.75 18.67 -33.46
C GLU A 89 -10.91 18.53 -34.74
N GLU A 90 -11.31 19.20 -35.81
CA GLU A 90 -10.65 19.23 -37.12
C GLU A 90 -9.35 20.04 -37.09
N GLU A 91 -9.33 21.20 -36.42
CA GLU A 91 -8.12 22.00 -36.21
C GLU A 91 -7.08 21.21 -35.42
N MET A 92 -7.50 20.58 -34.32
CA MET A 92 -6.64 19.73 -33.49
C MET A 92 -6.18 18.46 -34.21
N ALA A 93 -7.00 17.89 -35.08
CA ALA A 93 -6.63 16.73 -35.90
C ALA A 93 -5.44 17.03 -36.82
N THR A 94 -5.20 18.28 -37.22
CA THR A 94 -4.01 18.64 -38.03
C THR A 94 -2.69 18.43 -37.30
N LEU A 95 -2.69 18.42 -35.95
CA LEU A 95 -1.50 18.30 -35.10
C LEU A 95 -1.20 16.85 -34.67
N VAL A 96 -2.08 15.90 -35.01
CA VAL A 96 -2.00 14.50 -34.56
C VAL A 96 -0.71 13.82 -34.99
N ASP A 97 -0.28 14.03 -36.23
CA ASP A 97 0.93 13.41 -36.78
C ASP A 97 2.23 14.05 -36.27
N ASP A 98 2.16 15.26 -35.72
CA ASP A 98 3.29 15.94 -35.07
C ASP A 98 3.43 15.58 -33.57
N ILE A 99 2.35 15.14 -32.92
CA ILE A 99 2.27 14.98 -31.44
C ILE A 99 2.10 13.52 -31.01
N VAL A 100 1.35 12.71 -31.76
CA VAL A 100 1.00 11.33 -31.39
C VAL A 100 1.92 10.36 -32.13
N PRO A 101 2.81 9.62 -31.43
CA PRO A 101 3.72 8.65 -32.06
C PRO A 101 2.99 7.64 -32.96
N GLY A 102 3.67 7.18 -34.00
CA GLY A 102 3.10 6.22 -34.97
C GLY A 102 2.71 4.87 -34.35
N ASP A 103 3.35 4.50 -33.24
CA ASP A 103 3.12 3.31 -32.43
C ASP A 103 2.16 3.54 -31.24
N ASP A 104 1.58 4.74 -31.08
CA ASP A 104 0.60 4.98 -30.01
C ASP A 104 -0.61 4.06 -30.17
N LEU A 105 -1.00 3.40 -29.08
CA LEU A 105 -2.16 2.53 -28.99
C LEU A 105 -3.45 3.17 -29.55
N ALA A 106 -3.56 4.51 -29.64
CA ALA A 106 -4.72 5.23 -30.16
C ALA A 106 -4.87 5.03 -31.67
N ARG A 107 -3.76 4.89 -32.39
CA ARG A 107 -3.70 4.66 -33.84
C ARG A 107 -3.99 3.21 -34.25
N ILE A 108 -3.98 2.26 -33.32
CA ILE A 108 -4.21 0.84 -33.64
C ILE A 108 -5.57 0.65 -34.32
N GLY A 109 -5.55 0.04 -35.50
CA GLY A 109 -6.74 -0.22 -36.32
C GLY A 109 -7.35 1.00 -37.00
N LEU A 110 -6.65 2.14 -37.04
CA LEU A 110 -7.03 3.34 -37.78
C LEU A 110 -6.12 3.56 -38.98
N ARG A 111 -6.61 4.26 -39.99
CA ARG A 111 -5.81 4.71 -41.14
C ARG A 111 -5.18 6.07 -40.84
N THR A 112 -4.18 6.44 -41.62
CA THR A 112 -3.44 7.71 -41.49
C THR A 112 -4.32 8.95 -41.54
N GLU A 113 -5.43 8.89 -42.26
CA GLU A 113 -6.43 9.94 -42.42
C GLU A 113 -7.41 10.07 -41.24
N ASP A 114 -7.53 9.06 -40.37
CA ASP A 114 -8.50 9.01 -39.27
C ASP A 114 -8.07 9.85 -38.03
N ARG A 115 -7.40 10.98 -38.27
CA ARG A 115 -6.74 11.82 -37.24
C ARG A 115 -7.70 12.31 -36.15
N VAL A 116 -8.93 12.69 -36.51
CA VAL A 116 -9.98 13.10 -35.56
C VAL A 116 -10.32 11.98 -34.58
N GLU A 117 -10.31 10.72 -35.03
CA GLU A 117 -10.62 9.57 -34.18
C GLU A 117 -9.45 9.21 -33.24
N VAL A 118 -8.20 9.44 -33.66
CA VAL A 118 -7.04 9.38 -32.77
C VAL A 118 -7.17 10.38 -31.61
N VAL A 119 -7.56 11.63 -31.91
CA VAL A 119 -7.84 12.66 -30.89
C VAL A 119 -8.92 12.22 -29.92
N ARG A 120 -10.07 11.75 -30.44
CA ARG A 120 -11.18 11.25 -29.60
C ARG A 120 -10.77 10.10 -28.70
N ARG A 121 -9.94 9.17 -29.18
CA ARG A 121 -9.42 8.04 -28.39
C ARG A 121 -8.47 8.51 -27.27
N ILE A 122 -7.64 9.51 -27.51
CA ILE A 122 -6.75 10.11 -26.50
C ILE A 122 -7.57 10.80 -25.42
N ILE A 123 -8.54 11.63 -25.81
CA ILE A 123 -9.50 12.26 -24.90
C ILE A 123 -10.25 11.19 -24.10
N HIS A 124 -10.79 10.17 -24.77
CA HIS A 124 -11.55 9.10 -24.12
C HIS A 124 -10.70 8.31 -23.11
N ARG A 125 -9.41 8.07 -23.35
CA ARG A 125 -8.52 7.46 -22.32
C ARG A 125 -8.41 8.32 -21.06
N ARG A 126 -8.41 9.64 -21.21
CA ARG A 126 -8.36 10.61 -20.11
C ARG A 126 -9.71 10.84 -19.42
N THR A 127 -10.82 10.81 -20.17
CA THR A 127 -12.16 11.17 -19.66
C THR A 127 -13.09 10.00 -19.37
N ALA A 128 -12.81 8.79 -19.86
CA ALA A 128 -13.60 7.59 -19.51
C ALA A 128 -13.38 7.12 -18.06
N ALA A 129 -12.30 7.56 -17.41
CA ALA A 129 -12.16 7.47 -15.96
C ALA A 129 -13.26 8.25 -15.19
N THR A 130 -13.93 9.18 -15.86
CA THR A 130 -15.05 10.00 -15.33
C THR A 130 -16.39 9.76 -16.04
N ALA A 131 -16.50 8.85 -17.00
CA ALA A 131 -17.74 8.61 -17.76
C ALA A 131 -18.04 7.10 -17.91
N ILE A 132 -19.13 6.64 -17.29
CA ILE A 132 -19.50 5.22 -17.17
C ILE A 132 -20.02 4.60 -18.49
N ARG A 133 -20.03 5.34 -19.62
CA ARG A 133 -20.42 4.85 -20.95
C ARG A 133 -19.61 5.53 -22.07
N PRO A 134 -19.44 4.87 -23.24
CA PRO A 134 -18.82 5.49 -24.41
C PRO A 134 -19.57 6.75 -24.85
N TRP A 135 -18.84 7.86 -25.00
CA TRP A 135 -19.39 9.16 -25.38
C TRP A 135 -19.89 9.15 -26.84
N LYS A 136 -21.12 9.63 -27.08
CA LYS A 136 -21.77 9.64 -28.41
C LYS A 136 -22.42 11.01 -28.71
N GLY A 137 -21.63 12.08 -28.67
CA GLY A 137 -22.05 13.43 -29.06
C GLY A 137 -20.86 14.36 -29.28
N PRO A 138 -21.08 15.58 -29.82
CA PRO A 138 -20.03 16.60 -29.90
C PRO A 138 -19.68 17.16 -28.50
N LEU A 139 -18.44 17.60 -28.33
CA LEU A 139 -17.93 18.15 -27.05
C LEU A 139 -18.41 19.60 -26.79
N PRO A 140 -18.66 20.03 -25.53
CA PRO A 140 -19.10 21.39 -25.20
C PRO A 140 -18.00 22.47 -25.34
N LYS A 141 -18.38 23.72 -25.67
CA LYS A 141 -17.49 24.90 -25.83
C LYS A 141 -17.66 25.91 -24.68
N VAL A 142 -16.60 26.37 -23.99
CA VAL A 142 -16.69 27.30 -22.82
C VAL A 142 -15.47 28.24 -22.58
N ALA A 143 -15.26 29.32 -23.35
CA ALA A 143 -14.03 30.16 -23.30
C ALA A 143 -13.80 30.96 -21.97
N THR A 144 -12.61 31.46 -21.57
CA THR A 144 -11.41 31.97 -22.30
C THR A 144 -10.08 31.96 -21.48
N LEU A 145 -8.87 31.72 -22.08
CA LEU A 145 -7.54 32.15 -21.54
C LEU A 145 -6.38 31.98 -22.57
N VAL A 146 -5.56 33.02 -22.90
CA VAL A 146 -4.30 32.90 -23.70
C VAL A 146 -3.32 34.05 -23.42
N ASN A 147 -3.83 35.27 -23.20
CA ASN A 147 -2.97 36.45 -22.98
C ASN A 147 -2.28 36.42 -21.60
N ASP A 148 -2.78 35.60 -20.69
CA ASP A 148 -2.42 35.60 -19.27
C ASP A 148 -1.30 34.61 -18.91
N ILE A 149 -0.95 33.70 -19.83
CA ILE A 149 0.04 32.62 -19.60
C ILE A 149 1.37 32.84 -20.35
N VAL A 150 1.33 33.48 -21.52
CA VAL A 150 2.53 33.68 -22.37
C VAL A 150 2.81 35.18 -22.50
N PRO A 151 3.89 35.70 -21.89
CA PRO A 151 4.31 37.10 -22.03
C PRO A 151 4.47 37.53 -23.49
N GLY A 152 4.35 38.82 -23.77
CA GLY A 152 4.51 39.38 -25.12
C GLY A 152 5.83 38.98 -25.79
N ASP A 153 6.85 38.75 -24.95
CA ASP A 153 8.26 38.71 -25.31
C ASP A 153 8.80 37.27 -25.51
N ASP A 154 7.92 36.25 -25.46
CA ASP A 154 8.33 34.85 -25.58
C ASP A 154 9.00 34.57 -26.95
N PRO A 155 10.20 33.96 -26.99
CA PRO A 155 10.91 33.68 -28.24
C PRO A 155 10.19 32.72 -29.22
N ALA A 156 9.07 32.10 -28.84
CA ALA A 156 8.17 31.39 -29.76
C ALA A 156 7.33 32.34 -30.64
N ARG A 157 7.09 33.59 -30.21
CA ARG A 157 6.35 34.63 -30.94
C ARG A 157 7.19 35.42 -31.95
N ILE A 158 8.52 35.30 -31.92
CA ILE A 158 9.41 36.06 -32.80
C ILE A 158 9.10 35.74 -34.28
N GLY A 159 8.80 36.81 -35.04
CA GLY A 159 8.53 36.77 -36.47
C GLY A 159 7.09 36.37 -36.86
N LEU A 160 6.15 36.32 -35.91
CA LEU A 160 4.76 35.93 -36.14
C LEU A 160 3.79 37.10 -35.87
N ARG A 161 2.67 37.15 -36.59
CA ARG A 161 1.59 38.12 -36.38
C ARG A 161 0.71 37.68 -35.21
N THR A 162 -0.06 38.61 -34.64
CA THR A 162 -1.01 38.39 -33.52
C THR A 162 -2.10 37.33 -33.82
N GLU A 163 -2.24 36.99 -35.09
CA GLU A 163 -3.20 36.06 -35.68
C GLU A 163 -2.63 34.64 -35.85
N ASP A 164 -1.30 34.47 -35.89
CA ASP A 164 -0.58 33.19 -36.14
C ASP A 164 -0.54 32.27 -34.89
N ARG A 165 -1.65 32.22 -34.14
CA ARG A 165 -1.72 31.61 -32.80
C ARG A 165 -1.47 30.10 -32.81
N VAL A 166 -1.88 29.41 -33.87
CA VAL A 166 -1.62 27.98 -34.07
C VAL A 166 -0.13 27.70 -34.26
N GLU A 167 0.61 28.59 -34.93
CA GLU A 167 2.06 28.44 -35.14
C GLU A 167 2.85 28.73 -33.85
N VAL A 168 2.40 29.69 -33.03
CA VAL A 168 2.95 29.90 -31.67
C VAL A 168 2.76 28.65 -30.81
N VAL A 169 1.56 28.05 -30.81
CA VAL A 169 1.28 26.79 -30.10
C VAL A 169 2.15 25.65 -30.66
N ARG A 170 2.25 25.49 -31.98
CA ARG A 170 3.13 24.51 -32.62
C ARG A 170 4.58 24.66 -32.15
N ARG A 171 5.12 25.88 -32.09
CA ARG A 171 6.51 26.14 -31.65
C ARG A 171 6.74 25.86 -30.16
N ILE A 172 5.76 26.19 -29.29
CA ILE A 172 5.81 25.85 -27.86
C ILE A 172 5.78 24.32 -27.68
N ILE A 173 4.90 23.63 -28.40
CA ILE A 173 4.83 22.17 -28.43
C ILE A 173 6.16 21.59 -28.92
N HIS A 174 6.66 22.00 -30.08
CA HIS A 174 7.89 21.45 -30.65
C HIS A 174 9.11 21.64 -29.73
N ARG A 175 9.25 22.79 -29.07
CA ARG A 175 10.29 23.02 -28.04
C ARG A 175 10.15 22.11 -26.81
N ARG A 176 8.91 21.87 -26.34
CA ARG A 176 8.66 21.03 -25.17
C ARG A 176 8.76 19.54 -25.50
N THR A 177 8.15 19.07 -26.58
CA THR A 177 8.23 17.66 -27.02
C THR A 177 9.67 17.25 -27.36
N ALA A 178 10.50 18.15 -27.93
CA ALA A 178 11.92 17.89 -28.14
C ALA A 178 12.72 17.75 -26.83
N ALA A 179 12.28 18.35 -25.72
CA ALA A 179 12.88 18.17 -24.40
C ALA A 179 12.39 16.89 -23.69
N THR A 180 11.14 16.48 -23.92
CA THR A 180 10.51 15.33 -23.24
C THR A 180 10.57 14.00 -24.03
N ALA A 181 11.12 14.01 -25.25
CA ALA A 181 11.40 12.80 -26.01
C ALA A 181 12.55 11.99 -25.36
N ILE A 182 12.24 11.24 -24.31
CA ILE A 182 13.14 10.27 -23.70
C ILE A 182 13.47 9.21 -24.76
N GLN A 183 14.57 9.42 -25.47
CA GLN A 183 15.21 8.39 -26.28
C GLN A 183 15.42 7.16 -25.37
N PRO A 184 15.03 5.94 -25.78
CA PRO A 184 15.39 4.75 -25.03
C PRO A 184 16.91 4.74 -24.85
N TRP A 185 17.38 4.64 -23.61
CA TRP A 185 18.78 4.85 -23.24
C TRP A 185 19.70 3.96 -24.08
N LYS A 186 20.45 4.58 -25.01
CA LYS A 186 21.32 3.88 -25.99
C LYS A 186 22.71 3.54 -25.44
N GLY A 187 22.98 3.87 -24.18
CA GLY A 187 24.21 3.52 -23.47
C GLY A 187 24.10 2.19 -22.70
N PRO A 188 25.19 1.75 -22.05
CA PRO A 188 25.12 0.67 -21.07
C PRO A 188 24.20 1.09 -19.92
N LEU A 189 23.26 0.24 -19.49
CA LEU A 189 22.38 0.55 -18.34
C LEU A 189 23.25 0.88 -17.10
N PRO A 190 23.09 2.07 -16.48
CA PRO A 190 23.87 2.43 -15.30
C PRO A 190 23.55 1.47 -14.16
N LYS A 191 24.58 0.97 -13.48
CA LYS A 191 24.40 0.19 -12.25
C LYS A 191 23.81 1.12 -11.19
N ALA A 192 22.74 0.69 -10.51
CA ALA A 192 22.16 1.43 -9.38
C ALA A 192 23.26 1.93 -8.43
N PRO A 193 23.29 3.21 -8.02
CA PRO A 193 24.31 3.74 -7.11
C PRO A 193 24.21 3.13 -5.69
N GLY A 194 25.11 3.54 -4.79
CA GLY A 194 25.19 2.98 -3.42
C GLY A 194 26.15 1.78 -3.27
N SER A 195 26.36 1.35 -2.03
CA SER A 195 27.32 0.31 -1.65
C SER A 195 26.86 -0.42 -0.38
N TYR A 196 27.20 -1.70 -0.26
CA TYR A 196 26.95 -2.51 0.94
C TYR A 196 28.02 -2.33 2.03
N GLY A 197 29.11 -1.63 1.71
CA GLY A 197 30.22 -1.37 2.63
C GLY A 197 30.99 -2.63 3.05
N LEU A 198 31.49 -2.63 4.29
CA LEU A 198 32.23 -3.75 4.85
C LEU A 198 31.26 -4.83 5.38
N PRO A 199 31.50 -6.13 5.11
CA PRO A 199 30.70 -7.22 5.66
C PRO A 199 30.53 -7.12 7.18
N PHE A 200 29.33 -7.45 7.67
CA PHE A 200 28.88 -7.30 9.07
C PHE A 200 28.84 -5.84 9.56
N VAL A 201 29.97 -5.13 9.56
CA VAL A 201 30.11 -3.77 10.15
C VAL A 201 29.14 -2.77 9.51
N SER A 202 29.07 -2.72 8.18
CA SER A 202 28.16 -1.79 7.50
C SER A 202 26.70 -2.19 7.63
N ALA A 203 26.39 -3.50 7.67
CA ALA A 203 25.01 -3.96 7.92
C ALA A 203 24.51 -3.63 9.34
N ILE A 204 25.37 -3.75 10.36
CA ILE A 204 25.06 -3.31 11.73
C ILE A 204 24.88 -1.80 11.76
N ARG A 205 25.81 -1.02 11.19
CA ARG A 205 25.68 0.45 11.13
C ARG A 205 24.40 0.89 10.42
N ASP A 206 24.08 0.29 9.27
CA ASP A 206 22.86 0.60 8.54
C ASP A 206 21.60 0.25 9.35
N ARG A 207 21.59 -0.85 10.10
CA ARG A 207 20.51 -1.20 11.04
C ARG A 207 20.38 -0.18 12.17
N LEU A 208 21.50 0.31 12.71
CA LEU A 208 21.51 1.32 13.76
C LEU A 208 21.04 2.70 13.26
N ASP A 209 21.45 3.09 12.06
CA ASP A 209 20.93 4.27 11.37
C ASP A 209 19.40 4.15 11.20
N PHE A 210 18.93 3.00 10.69
CA PHE A 210 17.52 2.71 10.41
C PHE A 210 16.61 2.79 11.66
N TYR A 211 17.00 2.18 12.78
CA TYR A 211 16.15 2.16 13.98
C TYR A 211 16.38 3.32 14.97
N TYR A 212 17.61 3.85 15.07
CA TYR A 212 17.98 4.70 16.22
C TYR A 212 18.59 6.06 15.86
N PHE A 213 19.49 6.14 14.88
CA PHE A 213 20.25 7.39 14.64
C PHE A 213 19.64 8.31 13.58
N GLN A 214 18.94 7.75 12.59
CA GLN A 214 18.22 8.51 11.56
C GLN A 214 16.71 8.28 11.66
N GLY A 215 16.31 7.05 12.01
CA GLY A 215 14.94 6.60 11.86
C GLY A 215 14.66 6.20 10.41
N GLU A 216 13.60 5.42 10.25
CA GLU A 216 13.36 4.66 9.02
C GLU A 216 13.19 5.55 7.77
N ALA A 217 12.52 6.70 7.84
CA ALA A 217 12.31 7.59 6.68
C ALA A 217 13.62 8.25 6.22
N LYS A 218 14.27 8.97 7.15
CA LYS A 218 15.53 9.68 6.92
C LYS A 218 16.66 8.73 6.50
N TYR A 219 16.58 7.46 6.89
CA TYR A 219 17.48 6.41 6.39
C TYR A 219 17.45 6.30 4.86
N PHE A 220 16.27 6.36 4.24
CA PHE A 220 16.12 6.30 2.78
C PHE A 220 16.33 7.66 2.12
N GLU A 221 15.71 8.72 2.64
CA GLU A 221 15.76 10.08 2.07
C GLU A 221 17.21 10.55 1.92
N SER A 222 18.02 10.46 2.99
CA SER A 222 19.44 10.83 2.96
C SER A 222 20.28 10.01 1.98
N ARG A 223 19.87 8.77 1.66
CA ARG A 223 20.54 7.89 0.68
C ARG A 223 20.09 8.21 -0.75
N VAL A 224 18.86 8.67 -0.95
CA VAL A 224 18.37 9.20 -2.24
C VAL A 224 19.09 10.49 -2.58
N GLU A 225 19.14 11.45 -1.66
CA GLU A 225 19.83 12.74 -1.81
C GLU A 225 21.31 12.55 -2.14
N LYS A 226 22.02 11.78 -1.31
CA LYS A 226 23.46 11.49 -1.47
C LYS A 226 23.83 10.86 -2.80
N HIS A 227 22.91 10.15 -3.45
CA HIS A 227 23.16 9.41 -4.68
C HIS A 227 22.40 9.94 -5.90
N GLY A 228 21.56 10.96 -5.74
CA GLY A 228 20.72 11.51 -6.81
C GLY A 228 19.82 10.46 -7.47
N SER A 229 19.35 9.46 -6.71
CA SER A 229 18.67 8.29 -7.28
C SER A 229 17.69 7.63 -6.31
N THR A 230 16.51 7.29 -6.82
CA THR A 230 15.49 6.49 -6.14
C THR A 230 15.71 4.97 -6.27
N VAL A 231 16.79 4.53 -6.93
CA VAL A 231 17.15 3.11 -7.06
C VAL A 231 18.57 2.88 -6.52
N LEU A 232 18.69 2.20 -5.38
CA LEU A 232 19.90 2.25 -4.54
C LEU A 232 20.35 0.88 -4.02
N ARG A 233 21.66 0.59 -4.04
CA ARG A 233 22.25 -0.53 -3.30
C ARG A 233 22.48 -0.14 -1.83
N ILE A 234 21.77 -0.80 -0.92
CA ILE A 234 21.85 -0.56 0.54
C ILE A 234 21.77 -1.87 1.32
N ASN A 235 22.13 -1.85 2.61
CA ASN A 235 21.72 -2.91 3.53
C ASN A 235 20.35 -2.58 4.15
N VAL A 236 19.64 -3.56 4.70
CA VAL A 236 18.44 -3.35 5.53
C VAL A 236 18.41 -4.34 6.71
N PRO A 237 17.62 -4.06 7.76
CA PRO A 237 17.35 -5.01 8.83
C PRO A 237 16.80 -6.39 8.34
N PRO A 238 16.91 -7.45 9.17
CA PRO A 238 17.52 -7.49 10.51
C PRO A 238 18.97 -7.99 10.50
N GLY A 239 19.69 -7.82 9.38
CA GLY A 239 21.05 -8.37 9.26
C GLY A 239 22.04 -7.77 10.28
N PRO A 240 23.16 -8.46 10.53
CA PRO A 240 23.65 -9.61 9.76
C PRO A 240 23.09 -10.97 10.21
N PHE A 241 22.99 -11.25 11.52
CA PHE A 241 22.85 -12.63 12.01
C PHE A 241 21.47 -13.27 11.78
N MET A 242 20.40 -12.47 11.70
CA MET A 242 19.04 -12.98 11.46
C MET A 242 18.61 -12.90 9.99
N ALA A 243 19.28 -12.10 9.18
CA ALA A 243 19.04 -12.05 7.74
C ALA A 243 19.80 -13.18 7.03
N ARG A 244 19.22 -13.76 5.98
CA ARG A 244 20.00 -14.60 5.04
C ARG A 244 21.01 -13.76 4.26
N ASP A 245 20.58 -12.56 3.86
CA ASP A 245 21.41 -11.55 3.21
C ASP A 245 20.74 -10.17 3.35
N PRO A 246 21.31 -9.21 4.12
CA PRO A 246 20.73 -7.88 4.29
C PRO A 246 20.84 -6.99 3.04
N ARG A 247 21.64 -7.39 2.04
CA ARG A 247 21.90 -6.59 0.85
C ARG A 247 20.68 -6.57 -0.07
N VAL A 248 20.35 -5.37 -0.56
CA VAL A 248 19.19 -5.12 -1.43
C VAL A 248 19.49 -4.05 -2.48
N VAL A 249 18.66 -3.99 -3.51
CA VAL A 249 18.47 -2.85 -4.40
C VAL A 249 17.12 -2.23 -4.05
N ALA A 250 17.11 -1.09 -3.36
CA ALA A 250 15.92 -0.31 -3.09
C ALA A 250 15.31 0.25 -4.38
N VAL A 251 13.98 0.33 -4.42
CA VAL A 251 13.19 1.02 -5.43
C VAL A 251 12.19 1.93 -4.70
N LEU A 252 12.41 3.23 -4.80
CA LEU A 252 11.84 4.28 -3.94
C LEU A 252 10.99 5.28 -4.73
N ASP A 253 10.52 4.92 -5.92
CA ASP A 253 9.67 5.76 -6.75
C ASP A 253 8.53 4.96 -7.40
N ALA A 254 7.44 5.66 -7.74
CA ALA A 254 6.22 5.06 -8.28
C ALA A 254 6.36 4.43 -9.67
N LYS A 255 7.49 4.64 -10.38
CA LYS A 255 7.78 4.04 -11.68
C LYS A 255 8.60 2.75 -11.54
N SER A 256 9.52 2.69 -10.58
CA SER A 256 10.34 1.50 -10.30
C SER A 256 9.65 0.49 -9.37
N PHE A 257 8.94 0.95 -8.33
CA PHE A 257 8.28 0.10 -7.33
C PHE A 257 7.35 -1.00 -7.92
N PRO A 258 6.54 -0.75 -8.97
CA PRO A 258 5.63 -1.76 -9.52
C PRO A 258 6.31 -3.01 -10.11
N VAL A 259 7.63 -2.99 -10.34
CA VAL A 259 8.40 -4.19 -10.72
C VAL A 259 8.24 -5.32 -9.70
N LEU A 260 7.92 -4.98 -8.44
CA LEU A 260 7.76 -5.93 -7.35
C LEU A 260 6.41 -6.66 -7.35
N PHE A 261 5.47 -6.27 -8.21
CA PHE A 261 4.21 -7.00 -8.38
C PHE A 261 4.30 -8.05 -9.50
N ASP A 262 5.24 -7.85 -10.42
CA ASP A 262 5.48 -8.69 -11.59
C ASP A 262 6.20 -9.99 -11.19
N VAL A 263 5.42 -11.02 -10.90
CA VAL A 263 5.92 -12.33 -10.46
C VAL A 263 6.73 -13.06 -11.54
N ASP A 264 6.66 -12.65 -12.81
CA ASP A 264 7.51 -13.19 -13.87
C ASP A 264 8.91 -12.57 -13.86
N LYS A 265 9.07 -11.38 -13.27
CA LYS A 265 10.36 -10.76 -12.98
C LYS A 265 10.90 -11.10 -11.59
N VAL A 266 10.03 -11.22 -10.57
CA VAL A 266 10.46 -11.39 -9.17
C VAL A 266 9.92 -12.64 -8.48
N GLU A 267 10.82 -13.44 -7.91
CA GLU A 267 10.43 -14.52 -6.99
C GLU A 267 9.90 -13.91 -5.68
N LYS A 268 8.90 -14.54 -5.07
CA LYS A 268 8.23 -14.12 -3.82
C LYS A 268 8.27 -15.17 -2.72
N LYS A 269 9.29 -16.02 -2.76
CA LYS A 269 9.54 -17.12 -1.81
C LYS A 269 10.24 -16.63 -0.54
N ASN A 270 9.72 -17.01 0.63
CA ASN A 270 10.36 -16.84 1.94
C ASN A 270 10.79 -15.40 2.31
N LEU A 271 10.18 -14.37 1.69
CA LEU A 271 10.61 -12.97 1.82
C LEU A 271 9.51 -12.01 2.30
N PHE A 272 8.42 -12.55 2.84
CA PHE A 272 7.27 -11.78 3.35
C PHE A 272 7.66 -10.82 4.48
N THR A 273 8.63 -11.23 5.30
CA THR A 273 9.30 -10.48 6.37
C THR A 273 10.67 -9.92 5.92
N GLY A 274 10.82 -9.63 4.62
CA GLY A 274 12.00 -8.99 4.07
C GLY A 274 13.19 -9.94 3.84
N THR A 275 14.28 -9.71 4.58
CA THR A 275 15.57 -10.42 4.39
C THR A 275 15.75 -11.64 5.30
N TYR A 276 14.76 -11.83 6.19
CA TYR A 276 14.63 -12.86 7.19
C TYR A 276 13.30 -13.60 6.99
N MET A 277 13.25 -14.87 7.38
CA MET A 277 12.01 -15.64 7.52
C MET A 277 11.98 -16.27 8.93
N PRO A 278 10.90 -16.06 9.70
CA PRO A 278 10.68 -16.74 10.97
C PRO A 278 10.74 -18.26 10.88
N SER A 279 11.22 -18.87 11.96
CA SER A 279 11.27 -20.34 12.09
C SER A 279 9.87 -20.92 11.88
N THR A 280 9.74 -21.95 11.05
CA THR A 280 8.46 -22.64 10.83
C THR A 280 7.92 -23.31 12.10
N SER A 281 8.73 -23.48 13.15
CA SER A 281 8.25 -23.90 14.47
C SER A 281 7.25 -22.91 15.11
N LEU A 282 7.24 -21.65 14.68
CA LEU A 282 6.22 -20.65 15.04
C LEU A 282 4.92 -20.80 14.22
N THR A 283 4.89 -21.71 13.23
CA THR A 283 3.78 -21.95 12.31
C THR A 283 3.49 -23.45 12.11
N GLY A 284 3.65 -24.26 13.16
CA GLY A 284 3.33 -25.70 13.15
C GLY A 284 4.30 -26.59 12.36
N GLY A 285 5.44 -26.04 11.91
CA GLY A 285 6.36 -26.68 10.97
C GLY A 285 6.14 -26.28 9.51
N PHE A 286 5.02 -25.62 9.19
CA PHE A 286 4.62 -25.29 7.83
C PHE A 286 5.13 -23.93 7.34
N ARG A 287 5.45 -23.85 6.04
CA ARG A 287 5.64 -22.58 5.31
C ARG A 287 4.26 -22.05 4.90
N VAL A 288 3.68 -21.21 5.74
CA VAL A 288 2.36 -20.60 5.48
C VAL A 288 2.35 -19.72 4.23
N CYS A 289 1.18 -19.58 3.60
CA CYS A 289 1.02 -19.09 2.23
C CYS A 289 1.56 -17.68 1.95
N SER A 290 1.71 -16.82 2.96
CA SER A 290 2.43 -15.56 2.79
C SER A 290 3.89 -15.74 2.33
N TYR A 291 4.57 -16.83 2.73
CA TYR A 291 5.95 -17.16 2.34
C TYR A 291 6.08 -18.06 1.10
N LEU A 292 4.96 -18.51 0.52
CA LEU A 292 4.95 -19.37 -0.68
C LEU A 292 4.97 -18.52 -1.96
N ASP A 293 5.82 -18.86 -2.92
CA ASP A 293 5.78 -18.24 -4.25
C ASP A 293 4.55 -18.75 -5.05
N PRO A 294 3.97 -17.98 -6.00
CA PRO A 294 2.84 -18.45 -6.80
C PRO A 294 3.15 -19.69 -7.66
N SER A 295 4.42 -19.98 -7.96
CA SER A 295 4.85 -21.23 -8.60
C SER A 295 4.68 -22.48 -7.70
N GLU A 296 4.47 -22.32 -6.39
CA GLU A 296 4.31 -23.44 -5.45
C GLU A 296 2.82 -23.86 -5.37
N PRO A 297 2.43 -25.11 -5.69
CA PRO A 297 1.01 -25.50 -5.78
C PRO A 297 0.18 -25.26 -4.50
N THR A 298 0.81 -25.32 -3.33
CA THR A 298 0.17 -25.01 -2.04
C THR A 298 -0.23 -23.53 -1.94
N HIS A 299 0.46 -22.61 -2.62
CA HIS A 299 0.06 -21.20 -2.70
C HIS A 299 -1.35 -21.07 -3.27
N THR A 300 -1.56 -21.65 -4.45
CA THR A 300 -2.86 -21.66 -5.16
C THR A 300 -3.96 -22.24 -4.28
N LYS A 301 -3.75 -23.43 -3.71
CA LYS A 301 -4.74 -24.10 -2.84
C LYS A 301 -5.11 -23.26 -1.62
N VAL A 302 -4.13 -22.74 -0.87
CA VAL A 302 -4.43 -21.94 0.33
C VAL A 302 -5.04 -20.59 -0.05
N LYS A 303 -4.63 -19.96 -1.16
CA LYS A 303 -5.22 -18.70 -1.60
C LYS A 303 -6.67 -18.89 -2.07
N GLN A 304 -6.99 -20.00 -2.73
CA GLN A 304 -8.37 -20.43 -3.03
C GLN A 304 -9.18 -20.65 -1.75
N LEU A 305 -8.65 -21.36 -0.75
CA LEU A 305 -9.30 -21.53 0.55
C LEU A 305 -9.68 -20.18 1.19
N LEU A 306 -8.77 -19.20 1.17
CA LEU A 306 -9.05 -17.87 1.72
C LEU A 306 -10.11 -17.11 0.91
N PHE A 307 -10.13 -17.22 -0.42
CA PHE A 307 -11.20 -16.66 -1.23
C PHE A 307 -12.56 -17.31 -0.93
N SER A 308 -12.61 -18.64 -0.82
CA SER A 308 -13.84 -19.38 -0.46
C SER A 308 -14.35 -19.04 0.94
N LEU A 309 -13.44 -18.88 1.91
CA LEU A 309 -13.78 -18.41 3.25
C LEU A 309 -14.43 -17.03 3.20
N LEU A 310 -13.75 -16.06 2.57
CA LEU A 310 -14.25 -14.68 2.47
C LEU A 310 -15.60 -14.60 1.73
N ALA A 311 -15.76 -15.35 0.64
CA ALA A 311 -17.01 -15.42 -0.12
C ALA A 311 -18.15 -16.05 0.68
N SER A 312 -17.90 -17.16 1.38
CA SER A 312 -18.91 -17.87 2.19
C SER A 312 -19.36 -17.09 3.45
N ARG A 313 -18.60 -16.06 3.85
CA ARG A 313 -18.86 -15.23 5.02
C ARG A 313 -19.24 -13.77 4.71
N LYS A 314 -19.35 -13.39 3.43
CA LYS A 314 -19.58 -12.00 2.99
C LYS A 314 -20.73 -11.28 3.72
N ASP A 315 -21.82 -12.00 4.00
CA ASP A 315 -23.03 -11.43 4.60
C ASP A 315 -22.94 -11.29 6.13
N ALA A 316 -21.95 -11.94 6.78
CA ALA A 316 -21.68 -11.83 8.22
C ALA A 316 -20.79 -10.63 8.57
N VAL A 317 -19.98 -10.13 7.62
CA VAL A 317 -18.97 -9.10 7.87
C VAL A 317 -19.57 -7.80 8.39
N ILE A 318 -20.57 -7.24 7.70
CA ILE A 318 -21.15 -5.94 8.07
C ILE A 318 -21.89 -6.02 9.42
N PRO A 319 -22.80 -7.00 9.67
CA PRO A 319 -23.45 -7.15 10.97
C PRO A 319 -22.47 -7.33 12.13
N ALA A 320 -21.44 -8.19 11.95
CA ALA A 320 -20.41 -8.39 12.98
C ALA A 320 -19.65 -7.08 13.26
N PHE A 321 -19.16 -6.38 12.23
CA PHE A 321 -18.43 -5.13 12.42
C PHE A 321 -19.25 -4.11 13.20
N ARG A 322 -20.51 -3.86 12.78
CA ARG A 322 -21.39 -2.89 13.43
C ARG A 322 -21.62 -3.23 14.91
N SER A 323 -21.85 -4.51 15.23
CA SER A 323 -22.02 -4.97 16.62
C SER A 323 -20.77 -4.70 17.46
N HIS A 324 -19.62 -5.20 17.01
CA HIS A 324 -18.35 -5.12 17.74
C HIS A 324 -17.85 -3.68 17.89
N PHE A 325 -17.89 -2.87 16.84
CA PHE A 325 -17.39 -1.49 16.88
C PHE A 325 -18.38 -0.51 17.52
N SER A 326 -19.71 -0.74 17.46
CA SER A 326 -20.66 0.06 18.26
C SER A 326 -20.48 -0.16 19.77
N SER A 327 -20.14 -1.38 20.20
CA SER A 327 -19.78 -1.67 21.59
C SER A 327 -18.46 -1.01 22.01
N LEU A 328 -17.45 -1.01 21.13
CA LEU A 328 -16.20 -0.27 21.33
C LEU A 328 -16.47 1.23 21.52
N LEU A 329 -17.28 1.85 20.66
CA LEU A 329 -17.57 3.29 20.74
C LEU A 329 -18.43 3.66 21.96
N ALA A 330 -19.28 2.75 22.46
CA ALA A 330 -19.94 2.91 23.76
C ALA A 330 -18.95 2.87 24.94
N THR A 331 -17.87 2.10 24.80
CA THR A 331 -16.79 2.03 25.79
C THR A 331 -15.93 3.30 25.76
N VAL A 332 -15.66 3.85 24.57
CA VAL A 332 -14.99 5.16 24.39
C VAL A 332 -15.74 6.26 25.11
N GLU A 333 -17.06 6.38 24.88
CA GLU A 333 -17.91 7.37 25.55
C GLU A 333 -17.89 7.22 27.06
N SER A 334 -18.00 5.99 27.56
CA SER A 334 -17.98 5.69 28.99
C SER A 334 -16.65 6.09 29.64
N GLN A 335 -15.52 5.85 28.95
CA GLN A 335 -14.19 6.23 29.43
C GLN A 335 -13.96 7.76 29.37
N LEU A 336 -14.45 8.44 28.32
CA LEU A 336 -14.41 9.90 28.22
C LEU A 336 -15.19 10.56 29.37
N VAL A 337 -16.38 10.06 29.73
CA VAL A 337 -17.16 10.57 30.87
C VAL A 337 -16.43 10.35 32.21
N LEU A 338 -15.75 9.21 32.38
CA LEU A 338 -15.09 8.84 33.64
C LEU A 338 -13.70 9.48 33.85
N GLY A 339 -12.96 9.75 32.77
CA GLY A 339 -11.56 10.17 32.86
C GLY A 339 -11.08 11.15 31.78
N GLY A 340 -11.98 11.69 30.95
CA GLY A 340 -11.66 12.66 29.89
C GLY A 340 -10.86 12.10 28.70
N LYS A 341 -10.43 10.84 28.76
CA LYS A 341 -9.57 10.20 27.76
C LYS A 341 -9.96 8.73 27.52
N SER A 342 -9.80 8.25 26.29
CA SER A 342 -9.99 6.82 25.95
C SER A 342 -8.97 6.34 24.91
N ASN A 343 -8.24 5.27 25.22
CA ASN A 343 -7.22 4.71 24.35
C ASN A 343 -7.87 3.76 23.32
N PHE A 344 -7.96 4.21 22.06
CA PHE A 344 -8.57 3.43 20.98
C PHE A 344 -7.75 2.17 20.65
N ASN A 345 -6.42 2.25 20.66
CA ASN A 345 -5.54 1.12 20.32
C ASN A 345 -5.77 -0.09 21.23
N MET A 346 -5.94 0.12 22.54
CA MET A 346 -6.23 -0.96 23.49
C MET A 346 -7.61 -1.59 23.24
N LEU A 347 -8.65 -0.77 23.05
CA LEU A 347 -10.00 -1.29 22.77
C LEU A 347 -10.05 -2.04 21.44
N ASN A 348 -9.46 -1.45 20.38
CA ASN A 348 -9.37 -2.03 19.05
C ASN A 348 -8.64 -3.38 19.04
N ASP A 349 -7.70 -3.63 19.95
CA ASP A 349 -7.02 -4.92 20.06
C ASP A 349 -7.99 -6.05 20.41
N PHE A 350 -8.78 -5.88 21.48
CA PHE A 350 -9.78 -6.87 21.87
C PHE A 350 -10.90 -6.96 20.82
N THR A 351 -11.44 -5.82 20.40
CA THR A 351 -12.56 -5.76 19.44
C THR A 351 -12.19 -6.33 18.07
N SER A 352 -11.01 -6.03 17.52
CA SER A 352 -10.60 -6.57 16.21
C SER A 352 -10.37 -8.08 16.23
N PHE A 353 -9.92 -8.65 17.35
CA PHE A 353 -9.72 -10.09 17.48
C PHE A 353 -11.05 -10.85 17.54
N GLU A 354 -12.01 -10.35 18.33
CA GLU A 354 -13.38 -10.89 18.38
C GLU A 354 -14.10 -10.72 17.04
N PHE A 355 -14.06 -9.52 16.45
CA PHE A 355 -14.68 -9.22 15.16
C PHE A 355 -14.18 -10.14 14.04
N ILE A 356 -12.86 -10.31 13.88
CA ILE A 356 -12.35 -11.07 12.73
C ILE A 356 -12.65 -12.56 12.85
N ALA A 357 -12.65 -13.09 14.08
CA ALA A 357 -13.04 -14.44 14.40
C ALA A 357 -14.54 -14.70 14.16
N ASP A 358 -15.40 -13.78 14.57
CA ASP A 358 -16.84 -13.80 14.30
C ASP A 358 -17.12 -13.69 12.79
N ALA A 359 -16.53 -12.70 12.13
CA ALA A 359 -16.66 -12.50 10.69
C ALA A 359 -16.24 -13.75 9.90
N TYR A 360 -15.11 -14.39 10.21
CA TYR A 360 -14.63 -15.56 9.47
C TYR A 360 -15.31 -16.88 9.89
N PHE A 361 -15.64 -17.08 11.15
CA PHE A 361 -16.03 -18.41 11.66
C PHE A 361 -17.37 -18.43 12.38
N GLY A 362 -17.86 -17.27 12.86
CA GLY A 362 -19.11 -17.16 13.63
C GLY A 362 -19.00 -17.75 15.03
N VAL A 363 -17.78 -17.80 15.58
CA VAL A 363 -17.46 -18.37 16.89
C VAL A 363 -16.56 -17.40 17.62
N LEU A 364 -17.10 -16.73 18.65
CA LEU A 364 -16.37 -15.75 19.45
C LEU A 364 -15.23 -16.41 20.25
N PRO A 365 -13.98 -15.91 20.16
CA PRO A 365 -12.86 -16.41 20.96
C PRO A 365 -13.13 -16.31 22.46
N SER A 366 -13.70 -15.18 22.91
CA SER A 366 -14.11 -14.94 24.30
C SER A 366 -15.11 -15.97 24.84
N ALA A 367 -15.96 -16.54 23.99
CA ALA A 367 -16.95 -17.57 24.33
C ALA A 367 -16.45 -19.02 24.15
N SER A 368 -15.13 -19.20 23.96
CA SER A 368 -14.48 -20.49 23.77
C SER A 368 -13.44 -20.79 24.85
N ASP A 369 -12.83 -21.98 24.83
CA ASP A 369 -11.69 -22.37 25.67
C ASP A 369 -10.49 -21.38 25.64
N LEU A 370 -10.38 -20.53 24.60
CA LEU A 370 -9.34 -19.50 24.52
C LEU A 370 -9.61 -18.31 25.47
N GLY A 371 -10.89 -18.07 25.76
CA GLY A 371 -11.39 -16.98 26.58
C GLY A 371 -10.92 -15.60 26.12
N THR A 372 -10.98 -14.63 27.03
CA THR A 372 -10.55 -13.25 26.81
C THR A 372 -9.04 -13.08 26.61
N THR A 373 -8.24 -14.16 26.72
CA THR A 373 -6.77 -14.11 26.60
C THR A 373 -6.25 -14.20 25.17
N GLY A 374 -7.13 -14.46 24.19
CA GLY A 374 -6.79 -14.58 22.78
C GLY A 374 -5.92 -13.45 22.22
N PRO A 375 -6.30 -12.17 22.38
CA PRO A 375 -5.52 -11.01 21.92
C PRO A 375 -4.09 -10.97 22.49
N THR A 376 -3.93 -11.23 23.79
CA THR A 376 -2.62 -11.27 24.46
C THR A 376 -1.73 -12.40 23.92
N LYS A 377 -2.30 -13.59 23.71
CA LYS A 377 -1.59 -14.73 23.11
C LYS A 377 -1.18 -14.46 21.67
N ALA A 378 -2.08 -13.85 20.89
CA ALA A 378 -1.83 -13.40 19.53
C ALA A 378 -0.71 -12.36 19.47
N ALA A 379 -0.78 -11.30 20.27
CA ALA A 379 0.24 -10.25 20.33
C ALA A 379 1.62 -10.80 20.69
N LYS A 380 1.71 -11.66 21.72
CA LYS A 380 2.96 -12.34 22.10
C LYS A 380 3.52 -13.21 20.96
N TRP A 381 2.66 -13.93 20.22
CA TRP A 381 3.10 -14.70 19.06
C TRP A 381 3.58 -13.82 17.90
N LEU A 382 2.96 -12.66 17.67
CA LEU A 382 3.43 -11.69 16.67
C LEU A 382 4.81 -11.12 17.05
N ILE A 383 5.08 -10.84 18.33
CA ILE A 383 6.40 -10.41 18.80
C ILE A 383 7.48 -11.45 18.43
N PHE A 384 7.23 -12.74 18.63
CA PHE A 384 8.18 -13.80 18.28
C PHE A 384 8.41 -13.94 16.75
N GLN A 385 7.49 -13.45 15.92
CA GLN A 385 7.67 -13.39 14.46
C GLN A 385 8.42 -12.12 14.02
N LEU A 386 8.22 -11.00 14.73
CA LEU A 386 8.53 -9.64 14.24
C LEU A 386 9.61 -8.90 15.03
N HIS A 387 10.05 -9.39 16.20
CA HIS A 387 11.09 -8.74 16.98
C HIS A 387 12.38 -8.36 16.22
N PRO A 388 12.79 -9.04 15.11
CA PRO A 388 13.95 -8.58 14.34
C PRO A 388 13.69 -7.28 13.57
N LEU A 389 12.42 -6.94 13.33
CA LEU A 389 11.97 -5.92 12.38
C LEU A 389 11.41 -4.65 13.05
N VAL A 390 11.25 -4.65 14.37
CA VAL A 390 10.49 -3.62 15.10
C VAL A 390 11.20 -3.24 16.40
N THR A 391 11.34 -1.94 16.67
CA THR A 391 11.80 -1.42 17.96
C THR A 391 10.63 -1.35 18.95
N PHE A 392 10.90 -1.66 20.21
CA PHE A 392 9.98 -1.57 21.35
C PHE A 392 10.24 -0.32 22.21
N GLY A 393 11.06 0.62 21.72
CA GLY A 393 11.45 1.80 22.47
C GLY A 393 12.35 1.49 23.68
N LEU A 394 12.92 0.28 23.74
CA LEU A 394 13.88 -0.06 24.78
C LEU A 394 15.22 0.66 24.52
N PRO A 395 16.01 0.97 25.57
CA PRO A 395 17.36 1.50 25.40
C PRO A 395 18.18 0.62 24.47
N LEU A 396 18.89 1.25 23.52
CA LEU A 396 19.72 0.60 22.49
C LEU A 396 20.54 -0.58 23.00
N ILE A 397 21.18 -0.41 24.16
CA ILE A 397 22.06 -1.39 24.81
C ILE A 397 21.34 -2.67 25.29
N LEU A 398 20.02 -2.63 25.43
CA LEU A 398 19.17 -3.78 25.74
C LEU A 398 18.54 -4.33 24.46
N GLU A 399 18.04 -3.45 23.59
CA GLU A 399 17.24 -3.85 22.43
C GLU A 399 18.05 -4.55 21.34
N GLU A 400 19.19 -3.98 20.95
CA GLU A 400 20.04 -4.57 19.91
C GLU A 400 20.50 -6.00 20.23
N PRO A 401 21.03 -6.32 21.43
CA PRO A 401 21.42 -7.70 21.73
C PRO A 401 20.23 -8.65 21.92
N LEU A 402 19.11 -8.19 22.50
CA LEU A 402 17.97 -9.06 22.82
C LEU A 402 17.05 -9.33 21.62
N LEU A 403 16.76 -8.31 20.81
CA LEU A 403 15.71 -8.35 19.79
C LEU A 403 16.24 -8.21 18.37
N HIS A 404 17.34 -7.48 18.14
CA HIS A 404 17.91 -7.28 16.79
C HIS A 404 19.17 -8.13 16.50
N THR A 405 19.63 -8.98 17.42
CA THR A 405 20.83 -9.82 17.20
C THR A 405 20.56 -11.32 17.24
N VAL A 406 19.64 -11.80 18.08
CA VAL A 406 19.32 -13.23 18.24
C VAL A 406 17.82 -13.49 18.09
N LEU A 407 17.45 -14.67 17.59
CA LEU A 407 16.06 -15.10 17.46
C LEU A 407 15.49 -15.54 18.81
N LEU A 408 14.30 -15.04 19.16
CA LEU A 408 13.60 -15.44 20.38
C LEU A 408 13.23 -16.94 20.33
N PRO A 409 13.64 -17.78 21.32
CA PRO A 409 13.41 -19.22 21.26
C PRO A 409 11.91 -19.61 21.24
N PRO A 410 11.40 -20.27 20.17
CA PRO A 410 9.97 -20.55 19.99
C PRO A 410 9.28 -21.32 21.13
N ILE A 411 10.04 -22.02 21.97
CA ILE A 411 9.53 -22.71 23.17
C ILE A 411 8.72 -21.78 24.08
N PHE A 412 9.14 -20.52 24.24
CA PHE A 412 8.50 -19.54 25.14
C PHE A 412 7.11 -19.04 24.69
N VAL A 413 6.73 -19.31 23.44
CA VAL A 413 5.40 -18.98 22.89
C VAL A 413 4.63 -20.21 22.38
N SER A 414 5.25 -21.40 22.40
CA SER A 414 4.67 -22.64 21.90
C SER A 414 3.34 -23.03 22.57
N GLY A 415 3.17 -22.78 23.87
CA GLY A 415 1.92 -23.02 24.59
C GLY A 415 0.79 -22.07 24.17
N ASP A 416 1.12 -20.80 23.95
CA ASP A 416 0.15 -19.79 23.49
C ASP A 416 -0.29 -20.06 22.05
N TYR A 417 0.66 -20.45 21.19
CA TYR A 417 0.37 -20.87 19.82
C TYR A 417 -0.52 -22.13 19.76
N LYS A 418 -0.29 -23.11 20.63
CA LYS A 418 -1.16 -24.31 20.76
C LYS A 418 -2.58 -23.96 21.20
N ALA A 419 -2.75 -23.00 22.12
CA ALA A 419 -4.07 -22.53 22.53
C ALA A 419 -4.82 -21.84 21.38
N LEU A 420 -4.14 -20.96 20.62
CA LEU A 420 -4.69 -20.35 19.41
C LEU A 420 -5.08 -21.42 18.38
N TYR A 421 -4.18 -22.38 18.09
CA TYR A 421 -4.44 -23.48 17.16
C TYR A 421 -5.68 -24.31 17.57
N LYS A 422 -5.81 -24.67 18.87
CA LYS A 422 -6.98 -25.44 19.35
C LYS A 422 -8.29 -24.70 19.05
N TYR A 423 -8.31 -23.39 19.30
CA TYR A 423 -9.45 -22.54 18.98
C TYR A 423 -9.75 -22.54 17.46
N PHE A 424 -8.76 -22.25 16.61
CA PHE A 424 -8.98 -22.21 15.16
C PHE A 424 -9.39 -23.58 14.59
N TYR A 425 -8.85 -24.68 15.11
CA TYR A 425 -9.20 -26.03 14.67
C TYR A 425 -10.68 -26.36 14.95
N ALA A 426 -11.22 -25.91 16.08
CA ALA A 426 -12.63 -26.06 16.42
C ALA A 426 -13.53 -25.07 15.65
N ALA A 427 -13.22 -23.77 15.73
CA ALA A 427 -14.02 -22.69 15.16
C ALA A 427 -14.10 -22.77 13.62
N ALA A 428 -12.99 -23.07 12.95
CA ALA A 428 -12.89 -23.01 11.50
C ALA A 428 -13.38 -24.29 10.79
N THR A 429 -14.12 -25.18 11.44
CA THR A 429 -14.55 -26.50 10.91
C THR A 429 -15.01 -26.43 9.44
N LYS A 430 -15.98 -25.55 9.10
CA LYS A 430 -16.48 -25.40 7.72
C LYS A 430 -15.40 -24.97 6.71
N ALA A 431 -14.44 -24.15 7.14
CA ALA A 431 -13.32 -23.73 6.29
C ALA A 431 -12.29 -24.85 6.13
N LEU A 432 -12.07 -25.67 7.15
CA LEU A 432 -11.22 -26.84 7.10
C LEU A 432 -11.82 -27.93 6.18
N ASP A 433 -13.14 -28.12 6.20
CA ASP A 433 -13.85 -29.02 5.27
C ASP A 433 -13.69 -28.55 3.81
N MET A 434 -13.74 -27.22 3.56
CA MET A 434 -13.40 -26.65 2.25
C MET A 434 -11.92 -26.83 1.88
N ALA A 435 -11.01 -26.83 2.86
CA ALA A 435 -9.58 -27.04 2.60
C ALA A 435 -9.31 -28.48 2.14
N GLU A 436 -9.95 -29.47 2.75
CA GLU A 436 -9.84 -30.87 2.36
C GLU A 436 -10.41 -31.11 0.95
N SER A 437 -11.50 -30.43 0.55
CA SER A 437 -12.01 -30.51 -0.83
C SER A 437 -11.07 -29.89 -1.88
N LEU A 438 -10.21 -28.95 -1.48
CA LEU A 438 -9.09 -28.41 -2.30
C LEU A 438 -7.83 -29.28 -2.25
N GLY A 439 -7.88 -30.43 -1.55
CA GLY A 439 -6.74 -31.33 -1.38
C GLY A 439 -5.62 -30.73 -0.53
N LEU A 440 -5.94 -29.89 0.46
CA LEU A 440 -5.02 -29.51 1.54
C LEU A 440 -5.16 -30.49 2.71
N ASN A 441 -4.06 -30.68 3.44
CA ASN A 441 -4.13 -31.35 4.73
C ASN A 441 -4.84 -30.43 5.75
N ARG A 442 -5.73 -30.99 6.58
CA ARG A 442 -6.53 -30.23 7.57
C ARG A 442 -5.68 -29.49 8.61
N ASP A 443 -4.58 -30.08 9.04
CA ASP A 443 -3.63 -29.49 9.99
C ASP A 443 -2.88 -28.30 9.37
N GLU A 444 -2.32 -28.50 8.17
CA GLU A 444 -1.68 -27.44 7.38
C GLU A 444 -2.67 -26.29 7.08
N ALA A 445 -3.92 -26.62 6.76
CA ALA A 445 -4.98 -25.65 6.54
C ALA A 445 -5.28 -24.85 7.82
N CYS A 446 -5.36 -25.49 8.98
CA CYS A 446 -5.56 -24.81 10.27
C CYS A 446 -4.41 -23.82 10.57
N HIS A 447 -3.15 -24.24 10.38
CA HIS A 447 -2.00 -23.34 10.56
C HIS A 447 -2.03 -22.14 9.59
N ASN A 448 -2.47 -22.34 8.35
CA ASN A 448 -2.66 -21.26 7.38
C ASN A 448 -3.85 -20.33 7.74
N LEU A 449 -4.97 -20.87 8.24
CA LEU A 449 -6.13 -20.08 8.68
C LEU A 449 -5.82 -19.26 9.94
N LEU A 450 -5.11 -19.83 10.92
CA LEU A 450 -4.56 -19.12 12.07
C LEU A 450 -3.67 -17.97 11.58
N PHE A 451 -2.71 -18.24 10.69
CA PHE A 451 -1.81 -17.20 10.20
C PHE A 451 -2.55 -16.11 9.39
N ALA A 452 -3.53 -16.49 8.56
CA ALA A 452 -4.35 -15.53 7.81
C ALA A 452 -5.23 -14.67 8.74
N THR A 453 -5.76 -15.25 9.81
CA THR A 453 -6.63 -14.52 10.76
C THR A 453 -5.81 -13.65 11.71
N VAL A 454 -4.83 -14.23 12.41
CA VAL A 454 -4.05 -13.54 13.45
C VAL A 454 -3.01 -12.60 12.86
N PHE A 455 -2.12 -13.10 12.00
CA PHE A 455 -0.99 -12.31 11.48
C PHE A 455 -1.46 -11.31 10.44
N ASN A 456 -2.24 -11.78 9.46
CA ASN A 456 -2.57 -10.97 8.29
C ASN A 456 -3.76 -10.04 8.54
N SER A 457 -4.82 -10.54 9.18
CA SER A 457 -6.06 -9.78 9.35
C SER A 457 -6.04 -8.96 10.65
N TYR A 458 -6.00 -9.61 11.81
CA TYR A 458 -5.95 -8.95 13.13
C TYR A 458 -4.74 -8.02 13.27
N GLY A 459 -3.53 -8.50 12.96
CA GLY A 459 -2.32 -7.65 12.94
C GLY A 459 -2.42 -6.45 12.00
N GLY A 460 -3.13 -6.60 10.87
CA GLY A 460 -3.45 -5.48 9.97
C GLY A 460 -4.44 -4.49 10.58
N LEU A 461 -5.55 -4.96 11.16
CA LEU A 461 -6.57 -4.11 11.80
C LEU A 461 -6.03 -3.34 13.02
N LYS A 462 -5.11 -3.95 13.79
CA LYS A 462 -4.45 -3.33 14.95
C LYS A 462 -3.70 -2.04 14.56
N VAL A 463 -3.22 -1.92 13.32
CA VAL A 463 -2.45 -0.78 12.83
C VAL A 463 -3.29 0.13 11.92
N MET A 464 -4.04 -0.46 10.98
CA MET A 464 -4.79 0.25 9.94
C MET A 464 -5.97 1.05 10.51
N LEU A 465 -6.68 0.53 11.52
CA LEU A 465 -7.83 1.24 12.08
C LEU A 465 -7.43 2.48 12.92
N PRO A 466 -6.42 2.41 13.81
CA PRO A 466 -5.86 3.62 14.43
C PRO A 466 -5.26 4.59 13.41
N GLY A 467 -4.59 4.09 12.36
CA GLY A 467 -4.05 4.94 11.29
C GLY A 467 -5.12 5.76 10.56
N ILE A 468 -6.20 5.10 10.10
CA ILE A 468 -7.35 5.81 9.49
C ILE A 468 -7.93 6.84 10.46
N LEU A 469 -8.14 6.46 11.72
CA LEU A 469 -8.77 7.31 12.71
C LEU A 469 -7.89 8.53 13.06
N GLY A 470 -6.57 8.36 13.18
CA GLY A 470 -5.61 9.43 13.43
C GLY A 470 -5.58 10.45 12.29
N ARG A 471 -5.49 9.99 11.03
CA ARG A 471 -5.53 10.88 9.85
C ARG A 471 -6.85 11.65 9.72
N ILE A 472 -7.96 11.06 10.16
CA ILE A 472 -9.25 11.76 10.20
C ILE A 472 -9.28 12.78 11.35
N ALA A 473 -8.69 12.49 12.51
CA ALA A 473 -8.55 13.45 13.62
C ALA A 473 -7.74 14.68 13.18
N GLU A 474 -6.57 14.45 12.59
CA GLU A 474 -5.66 15.48 12.03
C GLU A 474 -6.35 16.38 10.98
N ALA A 475 -7.25 15.82 10.16
CA ALA A 475 -8.00 16.57 9.15
C ALA A 475 -9.06 17.54 9.73
N GLY A 476 -9.39 17.42 11.03
CA GLY A 476 -10.17 18.39 11.80
C GLY A 476 -11.67 18.47 11.50
N GLU A 477 -12.36 19.28 12.32
CA GLU A 477 -13.83 19.37 12.38
C GLU A 477 -14.51 19.67 11.03
N LYS A 478 -13.96 20.56 10.20
CA LYS A 478 -14.53 20.86 8.87
C LYS A 478 -14.56 19.64 7.95
N PHE A 479 -13.64 18.70 8.14
CA PHE A 479 -13.63 17.43 7.43
C PHE A 479 -14.62 16.42 8.04
N HIS A 480 -14.72 16.39 9.37
CA HIS A 480 -15.70 15.58 10.12
C HIS A 480 -17.14 15.89 9.71
N GLN A 481 -17.53 17.17 9.71
CA GLN A 481 -18.87 17.61 9.32
C GLN A 481 -19.23 17.19 7.87
N ARG A 482 -18.25 17.17 6.97
CA ARG A 482 -18.44 16.70 5.58
C ARG A 482 -18.62 15.18 5.50
N LEU A 483 -17.95 14.40 6.35
CA LEU A 483 -18.14 12.96 6.45
C LEU A 483 -19.47 12.59 7.11
N ALA A 484 -19.88 13.32 8.17
CA ALA A 484 -21.19 13.16 8.81
C ALA A 484 -22.35 13.38 7.83
N ALA A 485 -22.29 14.47 7.05
CA ALA A 485 -23.28 14.72 6.00
C ALA A 485 -23.33 13.61 4.93
N GLU A 486 -22.18 13.04 4.55
CA GLU A 486 -22.12 12.04 3.48
C GLU A 486 -22.35 10.58 3.95
N ALA A 487 -22.27 10.30 5.25
CA ALA A 487 -22.59 8.98 5.82
C ALA A 487 -24.05 8.57 5.56
N LEU A 488 -24.92 9.53 5.21
CA LEU A 488 -26.32 9.35 4.81
C LEU A 488 -26.52 9.28 3.28
N GLU A 489 -25.48 9.45 2.48
CA GLU A 489 -25.54 9.50 1.01
C GLU A 489 -24.76 8.37 0.30
N LYS A 490 -24.16 8.63 -0.88
CA LYS A 490 -23.50 7.63 -1.74
C LYS A 490 -22.07 7.27 -1.30
N MET A 491 -21.57 7.89 -0.22
CA MET A 491 -20.31 7.56 0.45
C MET A 491 -19.05 7.71 -0.44
N GLU A 492 -18.98 8.67 -1.37
CA GLU A 492 -17.80 8.89 -2.24
C GLU A 492 -16.62 9.52 -1.49
N LEU A 493 -16.85 10.54 -0.66
CA LEU A 493 -15.86 11.12 0.26
C LEU A 493 -15.45 10.10 1.32
N THR A 494 -16.37 9.28 1.81
CA THR A 494 -16.08 8.16 2.73
C THR A 494 -15.15 7.12 2.09
N LYS A 495 -15.41 6.73 0.83
CA LYS A 495 -14.49 5.87 0.06
C LYS A 495 -13.14 6.56 -0.11
N SER A 496 -13.13 7.84 -0.47
CA SER A 496 -11.92 8.64 -0.64
C SER A 496 -11.11 8.74 0.65
N ALA A 497 -11.73 9.03 1.80
CA ALA A 497 -11.05 9.19 3.08
C ALA A 497 -10.25 7.94 3.46
N VAL A 498 -10.84 6.76 3.26
CA VAL A 498 -10.17 5.48 3.48
C VAL A 498 -9.02 5.26 2.50
N TRP A 499 -9.20 5.57 1.22
CA TRP A 499 -8.13 5.42 0.24
C TRP A 499 -6.99 6.43 0.41
N GLU A 500 -7.29 7.68 0.80
CA GLU A 500 -6.26 8.68 1.10
C GLU A 500 -5.54 8.35 2.41
N ALA A 501 -6.23 7.85 3.44
CA ALA A 501 -5.59 7.33 4.64
C ALA A 501 -4.76 6.05 4.40
N LEU A 502 -5.09 5.24 3.37
CA LEU A 502 -4.26 4.12 2.91
C LEU A 502 -3.14 4.54 1.94
N ARG A 503 -3.25 5.71 1.31
CA ARG A 503 -2.20 6.37 0.49
C ARG A 503 -1.31 7.29 1.31
N LEU A 504 -1.78 7.60 2.52
CA LEU A 504 -1.12 8.28 3.63
C LEU A 504 -0.85 9.75 3.30
N ASP A 505 -1.92 10.35 2.78
CA ASP A 505 -2.01 11.70 2.26
C ASP A 505 -3.24 12.36 2.91
N PRO A 506 -3.26 13.68 3.14
CA PRO A 506 -4.40 14.35 3.77
C PRO A 506 -5.72 14.08 3.01
N PRO A 507 -6.78 13.63 3.70
CA PRO A 507 -7.96 13.11 3.02
C PRO A 507 -8.77 14.24 2.35
N GLY A 508 -8.92 14.17 1.02
CA GLY A 508 -9.72 15.14 0.27
C GLY A 508 -9.52 15.21 -1.25
N LYS A 509 -8.55 14.51 -1.84
CA LYS A 509 -8.19 14.63 -3.27
C LYS A 509 -9.04 13.73 -4.22
N GLY A 510 -9.81 12.79 -3.68
CA GLY A 510 -10.90 12.10 -4.39
C GLY A 510 -10.46 10.88 -5.23
N SER A 511 -11.44 10.20 -5.84
CA SER A 511 -11.22 8.97 -6.61
C SER A 511 -10.29 9.09 -7.83
N LYS A 512 -9.93 10.32 -8.25
CA LYS A 512 -8.98 10.59 -9.34
C LYS A 512 -7.58 10.04 -9.09
N LEU A 513 -7.19 9.83 -7.83
CA LEU A 513 -5.85 9.34 -7.46
C LEU A 513 -5.76 7.82 -7.26
N LEU A 514 -6.86 7.07 -7.46
CA LEU A 514 -6.91 5.61 -7.26
C LEU A 514 -5.84 4.82 -8.01
N GLN A 515 -5.46 5.27 -9.21
CA GLN A 515 -4.40 4.64 -10.03
C GLN A 515 -3.00 4.73 -9.39
N TYR A 516 -2.82 5.64 -8.42
CA TYR A 516 -1.60 5.84 -7.64
C TYR A 516 -1.69 5.24 -6.23
N VAL A 517 -2.83 4.64 -5.85
CA VAL A 517 -2.95 3.88 -4.60
C VAL A 517 -2.29 2.51 -4.83
N TYR A 518 -1.14 2.33 -4.21
CA TYR A 518 -0.44 1.06 -4.15
C TYR A 518 -0.75 0.36 -2.83
N TRP A 519 -0.77 -0.96 -2.86
CA TRP A 519 -0.54 -1.80 -1.69
C TRP A 519 0.91 -2.27 -1.73
N SER A 520 1.44 -2.69 -0.58
CA SER A 520 2.71 -3.40 -0.44
C SER A 520 2.76 -4.77 -1.15
N ASN A 521 1.80 -5.09 -2.04
CA ASN A 521 1.74 -6.33 -2.82
C ASN A 521 0.90 -6.26 -4.12
N GLY A 522 0.49 -5.08 -4.60
CA GLY A 522 -0.22 -4.89 -5.88
C GLY A 522 -0.86 -3.50 -6.01
N ARG A 523 -1.39 -3.13 -7.18
CA ARG A 523 -2.14 -1.87 -7.34
C ARG A 523 -3.54 -1.99 -6.73
N GLU A 524 -4.11 -0.91 -6.17
CA GLU A 524 -5.52 -0.95 -5.74
C GLU A 524 -6.49 -1.19 -6.90
N THR A 525 -6.13 -0.81 -8.12
CA THR A 525 -6.91 -1.09 -9.34
C THR A 525 -6.84 -2.55 -9.80
N GLU A 526 -5.94 -3.36 -9.26
CA GLU A 526 -5.77 -4.79 -9.58
C GLU A 526 -6.52 -5.69 -8.60
N SER A 527 -6.90 -6.89 -9.06
CA SER A 527 -7.59 -7.90 -8.25
C SER A 527 -6.61 -8.99 -7.79
N PRO A 528 -6.71 -9.46 -6.52
CA PRO A 528 -5.93 -10.59 -6.07
C PRO A 528 -6.37 -11.87 -6.80
N SER A 529 -5.41 -12.60 -7.39
CA SER A 529 -5.62 -13.89 -8.05
C SER A 529 -4.73 -14.97 -7.42
N VAL A 530 -4.87 -16.24 -7.82
CA VAL A 530 -3.95 -17.31 -7.37
C VAL A 530 -2.53 -17.13 -7.92
N ASP A 531 -2.39 -16.44 -9.04
CA ASP A 531 -1.15 -16.25 -9.80
C ASP A 531 -0.31 -15.08 -9.29
N ASN A 532 -0.89 -14.18 -8.48
CA ASN A 532 -0.20 -13.02 -7.92
C ASN A 532 -0.04 -13.12 -6.39
N LYS A 533 0.77 -12.22 -5.80
CA LYS A 533 0.97 -12.14 -4.34
C LYS A 533 0.12 -11.09 -3.62
N GLN A 534 -0.79 -10.45 -4.35
CA GLN A 534 -1.69 -9.44 -3.80
C GLN A 534 -2.58 -10.02 -2.69
N CYS A 535 -2.93 -9.19 -1.71
CA CYS A 535 -3.75 -9.55 -0.56
C CYS A 535 -5.10 -10.20 -0.95
N PRO A 536 -5.41 -11.46 -0.54
CA PRO A 536 -6.71 -12.07 -0.84
C PRO A 536 -7.87 -11.36 -0.12
N GLY A 537 -7.58 -10.70 1.02
CA GLY A 537 -8.53 -9.89 1.77
C GLY A 537 -8.57 -8.40 1.36
N LYS A 538 -7.98 -7.99 0.23
CA LYS A 538 -7.88 -6.56 -0.17
C LYS A 538 -9.22 -5.82 -0.06
N ASN A 539 -10.27 -6.39 -0.66
CA ASN A 539 -11.61 -5.80 -0.66
C ASN A 539 -12.24 -5.78 0.73
N LEU A 540 -11.91 -6.75 1.61
CA LEU A 540 -12.36 -6.76 3.00
C LEU A 540 -11.68 -5.65 3.81
N VAL A 541 -10.36 -5.44 3.64
CA VAL A 541 -9.63 -4.36 4.31
C VAL A 541 -10.23 -3.00 3.97
N VAL A 542 -10.48 -2.74 2.68
CA VAL A 542 -11.13 -1.51 2.21
C VAL A 542 -12.56 -1.37 2.74
N LEU A 543 -13.34 -2.46 2.80
CA LEU A 543 -14.67 -2.45 3.39
C LEU A 543 -14.63 -2.11 4.89
N VAL A 544 -13.77 -2.77 5.67
CA VAL A 544 -13.65 -2.58 7.11
C VAL A 544 -13.18 -1.17 7.46
N GLY A 545 -12.23 -0.61 6.70
CA GLY A 545 -11.84 0.80 6.83
C GLY A 545 -13.02 1.77 6.59
N ARG A 546 -13.87 1.51 5.58
CA ARG A 546 -15.08 2.32 5.33
C ARG A 546 -16.12 2.16 6.43
N LEU A 547 -16.32 0.94 6.92
CA LEU A 547 -17.25 0.69 8.02
C LEU A 547 -16.82 1.42 9.29
N LEU A 548 -15.52 1.52 9.60
CA LEU A 548 -15.04 2.34 10.72
C LEU A 548 -15.47 3.81 10.56
N VAL A 549 -15.22 4.41 9.39
CA VAL A 549 -15.62 5.80 9.11
C VAL A 549 -17.13 5.98 9.19
N VAL A 550 -17.92 5.04 8.66
CA VAL A 550 -19.39 5.07 8.74
C VAL A 550 -19.89 4.93 10.19
N GLU A 551 -19.38 3.99 11.00
CA GLU A 551 -19.82 3.84 12.39
C GLU A 551 -19.40 5.03 13.27
N MET A 552 -18.27 5.68 12.97
CA MET A 552 -17.88 6.95 13.59
C MET A 552 -18.89 8.05 13.28
N PHE A 553 -19.16 8.31 12.00
CA PHE A 553 -19.94 9.47 11.56
C PHE A 553 -21.47 9.26 11.50
N LEU A 554 -21.95 8.04 11.74
CA LEU A 554 -23.35 7.80 12.14
C LEU A 554 -23.59 8.07 13.64
N ARG A 555 -22.53 8.23 14.44
CA ARG A 555 -22.58 8.33 15.91
C ARG A 555 -22.10 9.68 16.43
N TYR A 556 -21.20 10.34 15.71
CA TYR A 556 -20.60 11.62 16.07
C TYR A 556 -20.63 12.60 14.90
N ASP A 557 -20.95 13.86 15.19
CA ASP A 557 -20.75 14.97 14.23
C ASP A 557 -19.25 15.32 14.15
N THR A 558 -18.54 15.27 15.28
CA THR A 558 -17.09 15.55 15.40
C THR A 558 -16.44 14.74 16.53
N PHE A 559 -15.10 14.60 16.49
CA PHE A 559 -14.33 14.06 17.61
C PHE A 559 -12.96 14.72 17.74
N ALA A 560 -12.36 14.62 18.92
CA ALA A 560 -10.99 15.06 19.21
C ALA A 560 -10.18 13.88 19.74
N ALA A 561 -8.92 13.78 19.34
CA ALA A 561 -8.00 12.76 19.81
C ALA A 561 -6.55 13.25 19.78
N ASP A 562 -5.77 12.85 20.77
CA ASP A 562 -4.32 12.96 20.75
C ASP A 562 -3.78 11.85 19.84
N VAL A 563 -3.16 12.25 18.72
CA VAL A 563 -2.48 11.33 17.79
C VAL A 563 -1.00 11.30 18.12
N GLY A 564 -0.42 10.11 18.11
CA GLY A 564 1.01 9.89 18.33
C GLY A 564 1.43 8.56 17.74
N VAL A 565 2.50 7.96 18.28
CA VAL A 565 2.96 6.64 17.82
C VAL A 565 3.15 5.66 18.97
N ASP A 566 2.74 4.43 18.73
CA ASP A 566 2.89 3.25 19.58
C ASP A 566 3.78 2.21 18.86
N LEU A 567 4.15 1.15 19.58
CA LEU A 567 5.01 0.04 19.17
C LEU A 567 4.82 -0.45 17.72
N LEU A 568 3.57 -0.55 17.25
CA LEU A 568 3.23 -1.17 15.96
C LEU A 568 2.68 -0.16 14.92
N GLY A 569 2.62 1.14 15.24
CA GLY A 569 2.02 2.15 14.37
C GLY A 569 1.28 3.27 15.14
N PRO A 570 0.38 4.02 14.48
CA PRO A 570 -0.26 5.19 15.07
C PRO A 570 -0.99 4.90 16.39
N LYS A 571 -0.77 5.76 17.39
CA LYS A 571 -1.53 5.80 18.65
C LYS A 571 -2.67 6.80 18.50
N VAL A 572 -3.89 6.43 18.88
CA VAL A 572 -5.03 7.34 18.98
C VAL A 572 -5.64 7.26 20.38
N GLU A 573 -5.69 8.40 21.06
CA GLU A 573 -6.32 8.56 22.36
C GLU A 573 -7.41 9.64 22.27
N PHE A 574 -8.67 9.22 22.25
CA PHE A 574 -9.80 10.16 22.23
C PHE A 574 -9.74 11.09 23.44
N THR A 575 -9.99 12.38 23.21
CA THR A 575 -10.09 13.44 24.22
C THR A 575 -11.47 14.11 24.23
N GLY A 576 -12.29 13.91 23.19
CA GLY A 576 -13.67 14.38 23.15
C GLY A 576 -14.46 13.82 21.97
N VAL A 577 -15.79 13.82 22.09
CA VAL A 577 -16.74 13.47 21.01
C VAL A 577 -17.96 14.37 21.09
N THR A 578 -18.48 14.82 19.94
CA THR A 578 -19.78 15.47 19.83
C THR A 578 -20.74 14.49 19.16
N LYS A 579 -21.79 14.07 19.88
CA LYS A 579 -22.82 13.15 19.38
C LYS A 579 -23.51 13.68 18.13
N ALA A 580 -23.84 12.78 17.20
CA ALA A 580 -24.57 13.11 15.98
C ALA A 580 -25.95 13.72 16.31
N THR A 581 -26.18 14.95 15.86
CA THR A 581 -27.43 15.69 16.13
C THR A 581 -28.57 15.36 15.17
N SER A 582 -28.31 14.61 14.10
CA SER A 582 -29.32 14.11 13.18
C SER A 582 -28.93 12.75 12.56
N GLY A 583 -29.91 11.85 12.41
CA GLY A 583 -29.73 10.51 11.83
C GLY A 583 -30.15 9.36 12.76
N PRO A 584 -29.98 8.09 12.35
CA PRO A 584 -30.45 6.92 13.10
C PRO A 584 -29.80 6.69 14.48
N GLY A 585 -28.71 7.40 14.79
CA GLY A 585 -28.01 7.36 16.08
C GLY A 585 -28.40 8.47 17.06
N ALA A 586 -29.37 9.33 16.71
CA ALA A 586 -29.75 10.51 17.49
C ALA A 586 -30.81 10.23 18.59
N VAL A 587 -30.67 9.10 19.31
CA VAL A 587 -31.56 8.66 20.41
C VAL A 587 -30.75 8.26 21.63
#